data_AF-A0A6V7XHX8-F1
#
_entry.id   AF-A0A6V7XHX8-F1
#
_cell.length_a   1.000
_cell.length_b   1.000
_cell.length_c   1.000
_cell.angle_alpha   90.00
_cell.angle_beta   90.00
_cell.angle_gamma   90.00
#
_symmetry.space_group_name_H-M   'P 1'
#
loop_
_entity.id
_entity.type
_entity.pdbx_description
1 polymer ?
#
loop_
_entity_poly.entity_id
_entity_poly.type
_entity_poly.pdbx_seq_one_letter_code
_entity_poly.pdbx_strand_id
1 'polypeptide(L)'
;KVDKQSRQYKLDKYWMEVMMAVIGEQFEELGTYICGVVVNVRQKGDKVALWTRDSNLDDVNIRIGYILKAKLGLPDSETIRFEAHKESSARTGSTVKPHIVIPPRGDAEEPQKRKPERERTLSQNQ
;
A
#
# COMPACT_ATOMS: atom_id res chain seq x y z
N LYS A 1 -21.80 -16.98 10.74
CA LYS A 1 -21.40 -17.84 9.59
C LYS A 1 -21.12 -17.03 8.32
N VAL A 2 -21.96 -16.04 7.98
CA VAL A 2 -21.79 -15.13 6.82
C VAL A 2 -20.43 -14.42 6.79
N ASP A 3 -19.94 -13.96 7.94
CA ASP A 3 -18.65 -13.25 8.04
C ASP A 3 -17.44 -14.11 7.64
N LYS A 4 -17.43 -15.40 8.02
CA LYS A 4 -16.35 -16.34 7.66
C LYS A 4 -16.30 -16.60 6.14
N GLN A 5 -17.45 -16.75 5.50
CA GLN A 5 -17.52 -16.96 4.04
C GLN A 5 -17.08 -15.72 3.27
N SER A 6 -17.53 -14.53 3.68
CA SER A 6 -17.10 -13.25 3.09
C SER A 6 -15.59 -13.04 3.23
N ARG A 7 -15.05 -13.33 4.42
CA ARG A 7 -13.61 -13.26 4.69
C ARG A 7 -12.81 -14.22 3.81
N GLN A 8 -13.23 -15.48 3.71
CA GLN A 8 -12.56 -16.48 2.87
C GLN A 8 -12.60 -16.06 1.40
N TYR A 9 -13.76 -15.64 0.90
CA TYR A 9 -13.91 -15.19 -0.48
C TYR A 9 -12.98 -14.02 -0.82
N LYS A 10 -12.87 -13.02 0.06
CA LYS A 10 -11.94 -11.89 -0.13
C LYS A 10 -10.48 -12.36 -0.17
N LEU A 11 -10.10 -13.26 0.73
CA LEU A 11 -8.76 -13.82 0.77
C LEU A 11 -8.42 -14.57 -0.53
N ASP A 12 -9.30 -15.47 -0.97
CA ASP A 12 -9.12 -16.27 -2.18
C ASP A 12 -9.02 -15.36 -3.41
N LYS A 13 -9.86 -14.32 -3.49
CA LYS A 13 -9.77 -13.30 -4.54
C LYS A 13 -8.38 -12.64 -4.56
N TYR A 14 -7.93 -12.07 -3.44
CA TYR A 14 -6.64 -11.38 -3.42
C TYR A 14 -5.45 -12.30 -3.67
N TRP A 15 -5.51 -13.52 -3.14
CA TRP A 15 -4.49 -14.53 -3.39
C TRP A 15 -4.41 -14.91 -4.87
N MET A 16 -5.57 -15.13 -5.51
CA MET A 16 -5.62 -15.43 -6.94
C MET A 16 -5.10 -14.27 -7.80
N GLU A 17 -5.55 -13.04 -7.53
CA GLU A 17 -5.13 -11.86 -8.29
C GLU A 17 -3.62 -11.62 -8.20
N VAL A 18 -3.02 -11.74 -7.01
CA VAL A 18 -1.57 -11.57 -6.87
C VAL A 18 -0.79 -12.71 -7.53
N MET A 19 -1.27 -13.96 -7.44
CA MET A 19 -0.65 -15.07 -8.16
C MET A 19 -0.67 -14.86 -9.66
N MET A 20 -1.83 -14.51 -10.23
CA MET A 20 -1.99 -14.22 -11.65
C MET A 20 -1.10 -13.06 -12.10
N ALA A 21 -0.99 -12.01 -11.29
CA ALA A 21 -0.10 -10.89 -11.58
C ALA A 21 1.38 -11.30 -11.61
N VAL A 22 1.82 -12.16 -10.71
CA VAL A 22 3.22 -12.63 -10.66
C VAL A 22 3.53 -13.57 -11.83
N ILE A 23 2.74 -14.62 -12.04
CA ILE A 23 3.00 -15.60 -13.11
C ILE A 23 2.80 -15.00 -14.51
N GLY A 24 1.92 -14.01 -14.63
CA GLY A 24 1.69 -13.27 -15.87
C GLY A 24 2.68 -12.13 -16.11
N GLU A 25 3.73 -12.01 -15.28
CA GLU A 25 4.77 -10.97 -15.39
C GLU A 25 4.20 -9.54 -15.45
N GLN A 26 3.13 -9.28 -14.69
CA GLN A 26 2.36 -8.04 -14.72
C GLN A 26 2.97 -6.89 -13.90
N PHE A 27 4.25 -7.02 -13.54
CA PHE A 27 5.02 -6.02 -12.79
C PHE A 27 5.98 -5.24 -13.69
N GLU A 28 5.74 -5.24 -15.00
CA GLU A 28 6.51 -4.46 -15.99
C GLU A 28 8.01 -4.80 -15.91
N GLU A 29 8.91 -3.82 -16.05
CA GLU A 29 10.34 -4.01 -15.90
C GLU A 29 10.80 -4.39 -14.47
N LEU A 30 9.88 -4.32 -13.49
CA LEU A 30 10.19 -4.56 -12.08
C LEU A 30 10.06 -6.04 -11.68
N GLY A 31 9.64 -6.92 -12.60
CA GLY A 31 9.45 -8.35 -12.33
C GLY A 31 10.68 -9.06 -11.74
N THR A 32 11.89 -8.63 -12.12
CA THR A 32 13.16 -9.19 -11.61
C THR A 32 13.40 -8.93 -10.11
N TYR A 33 12.72 -7.93 -9.55
CA TYR A 33 12.76 -7.59 -8.13
C TYR A 33 11.74 -8.39 -7.30
N ILE A 34 10.82 -9.13 -7.93
CA ILE A 34 9.86 -9.98 -7.22
C ILE A 34 10.52 -11.30 -6.84
N CYS A 35 10.41 -11.68 -5.57
CA CYS A 35 10.88 -12.96 -5.05
C CYS A 35 9.76 -13.99 -4.97
N GLY A 36 8.54 -13.56 -4.62
CA GLY A 36 7.39 -14.44 -4.48
C GLY A 36 6.27 -13.84 -3.65
N VAL A 37 5.21 -14.62 -3.47
CA VAL A 37 4.00 -14.24 -2.71
C VAL A 37 3.79 -15.19 -1.55
N VAL A 38 3.26 -14.66 -0.44
CA VAL A 38 3.00 -15.42 0.78
C VAL A 38 1.60 -15.07 1.30
N VAL A 39 0.89 -16.09 1.80
CA VAL A 39 -0.39 -15.93 2.49
C VAL A 39 -0.30 -16.48 3.92
N ASN A 40 -0.79 -15.69 4.88
CA ASN A 40 -0.86 -16.07 6.28
C ASN A 40 -2.32 -16.09 6.73
N VAL A 41 -2.89 -17.28 6.88
CA VAL A 41 -4.25 -17.45 7.41
C VAL A 41 -4.19 -17.48 8.94
N ARG A 42 -4.87 -16.57 9.63
CA ARG A 42 -4.80 -16.46 11.12
C ARG A 42 -6.14 -16.02 11.70
N GLN A 43 -6.51 -16.50 12.89
CA GLN A 43 -7.81 -16.16 13.50
C GLN A 43 -8.08 -14.64 13.57
N LYS A 44 -7.06 -13.84 13.95
CA LYS A 44 -7.14 -12.37 14.09
C LYS A 44 -7.16 -11.58 12.78
N GLY A 45 -6.89 -12.22 11.64
CA GLY A 45 -6.85 -11.55 10.34
C GLY A 45 -5.84 -12.20 9.41
N ASP A 46 -6.23 -12.33 8.14
CA ASP A 46 -5.38 -12.91 7.11
C ASP A 46 -4.46 -11.85 6.51
N LYS A 47 -3.29 -12.26 6.03
CA LYS A 47 -2.36 -11.39 5.31
C LYS A 47 -1.98 -12.03 3.99
N VAL A 48 -1.95 -11.22 2.93
CA VAL A 48 -1.30 -11.54 1.65
C VAL A 48 -0.14 -10.57 1.50
N ALA A 49 1.04 -11.09 1.17
CA ALA A 49 2.26 -10.30 1.03
C ALA A 49 3.01 -10.67 -0.25
N LEU A 50 3.66 -9.68 -0.85
CA LEU A 50 4.56 -9.81 -1.98
C LEU A 50 5.96 -9.47 -1.48
N TRP A 51 6.94 -10.36 -1.69
CA TRP A 51 8.31 -10.16 -1.27
C TRP A 51 9.14 -9.61 -2.42
N THR A 52 9.90 -8.56 -2.14
CA THR A 52 10.84 -7.96 -3.08
C THR A 52 12.28 -8.26 -2.66
N ARG A 53 13.20 -8.15 -3.63
CA ARG A 53 14.60 -8.57 -3.48
C ARG A 53 15.43 -7.65 -2.58
N ASP A 54 15.22 -6.34 -2.67
CA ASP A 54 16.00 -5.35 -1.94
C ASP A 54 15.09 -4.33 -1.27
N SER A 55 15.15 -4.28 0.06
CA SER A 55 14.34 -3.37 0.87
C SER A 55 14.80 -1.92 0.80
N ASN A 56 16.01 -1.64 0.29
CA ASN A 56 16.57 -0.29 0.22
C ASN A 56 16.22 0.44 -1.10
N LEU A 57 15.61 -0.25 -2.06
CA LEU A 57 15.17 0.34 -3.33
C LEU A 57 13.75 0.91 -3.19
N ASP A 58 13.62 2.00 -2.44
CA ASP A 58 12.33 2.58 -2.07
C ASP A 58 11.47 2.91 -3.29
N ASP A 59 12.03 3.53 -4.33
CA ASP A 59 11.30 3.87 -5.56
C ASP A 59 10.74 2.63 -6.26
N VAL A 60 11.52 1.54 -6.31
CA VAL A 60 11.10 0.25 -6.89
C VAL A 60 10.00 -0.36 -6.04
N ASN A 61 10.17 -0.41 -4.72
CA ASN A 61 9.20 -0.98 -3.79
C ASN A 61 7.88 -0.19 -3.78
N ILE A 62 7.94 1.14 -3.91
CA ILE A 62 6.77 2.01 -4.03
C ILE A 62 6.03 1.72 -5.33
N ARG A 63 6.72 1.66 -6.48
CA ARG A 63 6.08 1.39 -7.77
C ARG A 63 5.46 0.00 -7.83
N ILE A 64 6.15 -1.02 -7.31
CA ILE A 64 5.60 -2.37 -7.13
C ILE A 64 4.33 -2.31 -6.26
N GLY A 65 4.36 -1.56 -5.15
CA GLY A 65 3.21 -1.37 -4.28
C GLY A 65 2.01 -0.74 -4.98
N TYR A 66 2.23 0.25 -5.85
CA TYR A 66 1.17 0.85 -6.66
C TYR A 66 0.58 -0.10 -7.69
N ILE A 67 1.40 -0.92 -8.35
CA ILE A 67 0.95 -1.95 -9.29
C ILE A 67 0.12 -2.99 -8.54
N LEU A 68 0.63 -3.48 -7.40
CA LEU A 68 -0.07 -4.45 -6.55
C LEU A 68 -1.44 -3.93 -6.11
N LYS A 69 -1.51 -2.69 -5.62
CA LYS A 69 -2.77 -2.04 -5.21
C LYS A 69 -3.80 -2.04 -6.34
N ALA A 70 -3.38 -1.70 -7.57
CA ALA A 70 -4.23 -1.71 -8.74
C ALA A 70 -4.67 -3.11 -9.15
N LYS A 71 -3.76 -4.10 -9.17
CA LYS A 71 -4.09 -5.50 -9.53
C LYS A 71 -5.08 -6.12 -8.54
N LEU A 72 -4.97 -5.78 -7.26
CA LEU A 72 -5.91 -6.24 -6.23
C LEU A 72 -7.25 -5.46 -6.22
N GLY A 73 -7.37 -4.37 -7.00
CA GLY A 73 -8.54 -3.51 -7.01
C GLY A 73 -8.83 -2.87 -5.66
N LEU A 74 -7.79 -2.56 -4.89
CA LEU A 74 -7.93 -1.94 -3.58
C LEU A 74 -8.25 -0.44 -3.72
N PRO A 75 -9.17 0.11 -2.90
CA PRO A 75 -9.50 1.53 -2.93
C PRO A 75 -8.30 2.37 -2.46
N ASP A 76 -8.27 3.65 -2.85
CA ASP A 76 -7.17 4.54 -2.45
C ASP A 76 -7.05 4.73 -0.94
N SER A 77 -8.16 4.59 -0.20
CA SER A 77 -8.18 4.59 1.26
C SER A 77 -7.46 3.40 1.90
N GLU A 78 -7.30 2.28 1.19
CA GLU A 78 -6.61 1.11 1.72
C GLU A 78 -5.09 1.33 1.66
N THR A 79 -4.40 1.16 2.79
CA THR A 79 -2.95 1.36 2.87
C THR A 79 -2.21 0.03 2.77
N ILE A 80 -1.23 -0.02 1.88
CA ILE A 80 -0.27 -1.13 1.82
C ILE A 80 0.98 -0.71 2.60
N ARG A 81 1.47 -1.60 3.45
CA ARG A 81 2.69 -1.41 4.22
C ARG A 81 3.82 -2.27 3.65
N PHE A 82 5.00 -1.69 3.55
CA PHE A 82 6.23 -2.39 3.25
C PHE A 82 7.05 -2.54 4.53
N GLU A 83 7.49 -3.76 4.82
CA GLU A 83 8.25 -4.11 6.02
C GLU A 83 9.53 -4.84 5.60
N ALA A 84 10.69 -4.30 5.97
CA ALA A 84 11.95 -4.94 5.65
C ALA A 84 12.13 -6.23 6.47
N HIS A 85 12.58 -7.31 5.80
CA HIS A 85 12.71 -8.63 6.45
C HIS A 85 13.60 -8.59 7.70
N LYS A 86 14.72 -7.86 7.66
CA LYS A 86 15.66 -7.73 8.79
C LYS A 86 14.98 -7.16 10.05
N GLU A 87 14.11 -6.18 9.87
CA GLU A 87 13.39 -5.54 10.98
C GLU A 87 12.27 -6.44 11.51
N SER A 88 11.58 -7.14 10.61
CA SER A 88 10.52 -8.07 10.98
C SER A 88 11.04 -9.29 11.75
N SER A 89 12.26 -9.75 11.47
CA SER A 89 12.87 -10.89 12.19
C SER A 89 13.41 -10.54 13.58
N ALA A 90 13.76 -9.28 13.83
CA ALA A 90 14.40 -8.84 15.07
C ALA A 90 13.43 -8.60 16.23
N ARG A 91 12.11 -8.75 16.02
CA ARG A 91 11.07 -8.37 16.98
C ARG A 91 10.19 -9.57 17.34
N THR A 92 9.79 -9.63 18.62
CA THR A 92 8.84 -10.62 19.15
C THR A 92 7.37 -10.15 19.09
N GLY A 93 7.13 -8.89 18.70
CA GLY A 93 5.79 -8.29 18.60
C GLY A 93 5.11 -8.52 17.24
N SER A 94 3.78 -8.41 17.19
CA SER A 94 2.99 -8.69 15.99
C SER A 94 2.91 -7.56 14.96
N THR A 95 3.47 -6.38 15.28
CA THR A 95 3.40 -5.17 14.44
C THR A 95 4.80 -4.59 14.26
N VAL A 96 5.23 -4.45 13.00
CA VAL A 96 6.48 -3.80 12.62
C VAL A 96 6.16 -2.36 12.21
N LYS A 97 7.05 -1.41 12.53
CA LYS A 97 6.92 -0.06 11.98
C LYS A 97 7.18 -0.17 10.46
N PRO A 98 6.24 0.25 9.59
CA PRO A 98 6.48 0.16 8.16
C PRO A 98 7.67 1.03 7.76
N HIS A 99 8.54 0.49 6.91
CA HIS A 99 9.60 1.25 6.25
C HIS A 99 8.98 2.20 5.22
N ILE A 100 7.99 1.69 4.47
CA ILE A 100 7.22 2.47 3.50
C ILE A 100 5.73 2.23 3.73
N VAL A 101 4.93 3.30 3.66
CA VAL A 101 3.47 3.20 3.50
C VAL A 101 3.15 3.70 2.11
N ILE A 102 2.55 2.84 1.28
CA ILE A 102 2.21 3.22 -0.09
C ILE A 102 1.20 4.37 -0.04
N PRO A 103 1.52 5.55 -0.58
CA PRO A 103 0.62 6.70 -0.54
C PRO A 103 -0.67 6.39 -1.31
N PRO A 104 -1.79 7.05 -0.96
CA PRO A 104 -2.93 7.12 -1.88
C PRO A 104 -2.47 7.66 -3.24
N ARG A 105 -3.05 7.19 -4.34
CA ARG A 105 -2.85 7.88 -5.61
C ARG A 105 -3.56 9.23 -5.45
N GLY A 106 -2.81 10.32 -5.54
CA GLY A 106 -3.39 11.66 -5.43
C GLY A 106 -4.38 11.85 -6.57
N ASP A 107 -5.63 12.18 -6.24
CA ASP A 107 -6.56 12.71 -7.22
C ASP A 107 -5.97 14.01 -7.81
N ALA A 108 -6.24 14.24 -9.10
CA ALA A 108 -5.93 15.49 -9.80
C ALA A 108 -6.27 16.73 -8.94
N GLU A 109 -5.38 17.73 -8.98
CA GLU A 109 -5.51 19.07 -8.38
C GLU A 109 -6.90 19.40 -7.81
N GLU A 110 -7.05 19.33 -6.48
CA GLU A 110 -8.17 19.96 -5.81
C GLU A 110 -8.01 21.48 -5.96
N PRO A 111 -8.98 22.24 -6.50
CA PRO A 111 -8.83 23.68 -6.69
C PRO A 111 -8.63 24.34 -5.33
N GLN A 112 -7.45 24.90 -5.14
CA GLN A 112 -7.05 25.55 -3.91
C GLN A 112 -8.11 26.58 -3.49
N LYS A 113 -8.82 26.30 -2.40
CA LYS A 113 -9.74 27.27 -1.77
C LYS A 113 -8.95 28.54 -1.49
N ARG A 114 -9.17 29.58 -2.30
CA ARG A 114 -8.60 30.92 -2.11
C ARG A 114 -8.92 31.35 -0.67
N LYS A 115 -7.90 31.65 0.13
CA LYS A 115 -8.09 32.33 1.41
C LYS A 115 -8.70 33.70 1.10
N PRO A 116 -9.73 34.15 1.85
CA PRO A 116 -10.23 35.51 1.70
C PRO A 116 -9.12 36.48 2.13
N GLU A 117 -8.84 37.43 1.24
CA GLU A 117 -7.93 38.55 1.43
C GLU A 117 -8.44 39.38 2.62
N ARG A 118 -7.72 39.32 3.76
CA ARG A 118 -8.04 40.17 4.90
C ARG A 118 -7.81 41.61 4.49
N GLU A 119 -8.89 42.38 4.58
CA GLU A 119 -8.99 43.82 4.37
C GLU A 119 -7.76 44.55 4.92
N ARG A 120 -7.04 45.21 4.01
CA ARG A 120 -6.17 46.34 4.36
C ARG A 120 -7.06 47.54 4.68
N THR A 121 -7.60 47.60 5.89
CA THR A 121 -8.12 48.87 6.42
C THR A 121 -7.01 49.62 7.12
N LEU A 122 -6.54 50.64 6.41
CA LEU A 122 -6.02 51.93 6.87
C LEU A 122 -6.01 52.14 8.40
N SER A 123 -4.81 52.34 8.94
CA SER A 123 -4.57 53.38 9.95
C SER A 123 -3.13 53.85 9.84
N GLN A 124 -2.93 54.86 8.99
CA GLN A 124 -1.98 55.92 9.25
C GLN A 124 -2.69 56.99 10.08
N ASN A 125 -1.93 57.61 10.99
CA ASN A 125 -2.20 58.84 11.73
C ASN A 125 -2.87 58.71 13.10
N GLN A 126 -2.03 58.53 14.13
CA GLN A 126 -1.77 59.60 15.11
C GLN A 126 -0.40 59.41 15.75
#